data_AF-T1BPI4-F1
#
_entry.id   AF-T1BPI4-F1
#
_cell.length_a   1.000
_cell.length_b   1.000
_cell.length_c   1.000
_cell.angle_alpha   90.00
_cell.angle_beta   90.00
_cell.angle_gamma   90.00
#
_symmetry.space_group_name_H-M   'P 1'
#
loop_
_entity.id
_entity.type
_entity.pdbx_description
1 polymer ?
#
loop_
_entity_poly.entity_id
_entity_poly.type
_entity_poly.pdbx_seq_one_letter_code
_entity_poly.pdbx_strand_id
1 'polypeptide(L)'
;MVAPGFYLAVIASVFAIVDPIGTLPFYVALTEGFDPVDRRVIMHRAVMVLGVVLALFALAGRYLFAAFGFTLYSFEVAGGILLFLVAYDMLH
;
A
#
# COMPACT_ATOMS: atom_id res chain seq x y z
N MET A 1 -4.55 -27.62 5.85
CA MET A 1 -5.57 -26.58 6.16
C MET A 1 -4.85 -25.36 6.68
N VAL A 2 -5.08 -24.19 6.08
CA VAL A 2 -4.49 -22.93 6.54
C VAL A 2 -5.13 -22.54 7.88
N ALA A 3 -4.33 -22.21 8.89
CA ALA A 3 -4.86 -21.84 10.21
C ALA A 3 -5.74 -20.58 10.12
N PRO A 4 -6.85 -20.47 10.86
CA PRO A 4 -7.71 -19.27 10.84
C PRO A 4 -6.95 -17.98 11.14
N GLY A 5 -5.92 -18.04 12.01
CA GLY A 5 -5.07 -16.90 12.34
C GLY A 5 -4.24 -16.35 11.17
N PHE A 6 -3.96 -17.17 10.15
CA PHE A 6 -3.24 -16.71 8.96
C PHE A 6 -4.04 -15.67 8.17
N TYR A 7 -5.34 -15.88 7.98
CA TYR A 7 -6.18 -14.93 7.23
C TYR A 7 -6.31 -13.60 7.97
N LEU A 8 -6.41 -13.63 9.31
CA LEU A 8 -6.42 -12.43 10.13
C LEU A 8 -5.10 -11.67 10.02
N ALA A 9 -3.96 -12.37 10.04
CA ALA A 9 -2.65 -11.76 9.88
C ALA A 9 -2.52 -11.08 8.51
N VAL A 10 -2.92 -11.75 7.42
CA VAL A 10 -2.86 -11.19 6.06
C VAL A 10 -3.73 -9.93 5.95
N ILE A 11 -4.97 -9.97 6.47
CA ILE A 11 -5.86 -8.81 6.45
C ILE A 11 -5.26 -7.66 7.27
N ALA A 12 -4.72 -7.95 8.45
CA ALA A 12 -4.07 -6.94 9.30
C ALA A 12 -2.86 -6.32 8.60
N SER A 13 -2.01 -7.12 7.95
CA SER A 13 -0.84 -6.64 7.20
C SER A 13 -1.25 -5.74 6.04
N VAL A 14 -2.23 -6.16 5.22
CA VAL A 14 -2.73 -5.33 4.11
C VAL A 14 -3.36 -4.03 4.63
N PHE A 15 -4.13 -4.10 5.72
CA PHE A 15 -4.73 -2.92 6.34
C PHE A 15 -3.67 -1.93 6.82
N ALA A 16 -2.62 -2.42 7.48
CA ALA A 16 -1.50 -1.59 7.93
C ALA A 16 -0.72 -0.96 6.76
N ILE A 17 -0.50 -1.70 5.67
CA ILE A 17 0.21 -1.21 4.47
C ILE A 17 -0.59 -0.15 3.71
N VAL A 18 -1.91 -0.34 3.56
CA VAL A 18 -2.78 0.60 2.84
C VAL A 18 -3.01 1.89 3.63
N ASP A 19 -2.92 1.81 4.96
CA ASP A 19 -3.17 2.92 5.89
C ASP A 19 -4.44 3.73 5.53
N PRO A 20 -5.63 3.10 5.58
CA PRO A 20 -6.87 3.78 5.23
C PRO A 20 -7.16 4.95 6.17
N ILE A 21 -6.72 4.88 7.44
CA ILE A 21 -6.97 5.93 8.42
C ILE A 21 -6.12 7.16 8.10
N GLY A 22 -4.82 6.97 7.82
CA GLY A 22 -3.93 8.06 7.46
C GLY A 22 -4.26 8.66 6.10
N THR A 23 -4.71 7.88 5.13
CA THR A 23 -5.01 8.37 3.76
C THR A 23 -6.34 9.11 3.62
N LEU A 24 -7.32 8.87 4.49
CA LEU A 24 -8.65 9.52 4.44
C LEU A 24 -8.59 11.06 4.55
N PRO A 25 -7.89 11.67 5.53
CA PRO A 25 -7.73 13.13 5.60
C PRO A 25 -7.09 13.73 4.35
N PHE A 26 -6.08 13.09 3.78
CA PHE A 26 -5.46 13.55 2.53
C PHE A 26 -6.45 13.53 1.38
N TYR A 27 -7.26 12.48 1.24
CA TYR A 27 -8.29 12.42 0.22
C TYR A 27 -9.33 13.54 0.40
N VAL A 28 -9.79 13.79 1.63
CA VAL A 28 -10.75 14.87 1.90
C VAL A 28 -10.14 16.23 1.56
N ALA A 29 -8.91 16.51 2.00
CA ALA A 29 -8.23 17.78 1.74
C ALA A 29 -7.94 17.99 0.24
N LEU A 30 -7.53 16.94 -0.49
CA LEU A 30 -7.21 17.03 -1.92
C LEU A 30 -8.46 17.09 -2.81
N THR A 31 -9.62 16.68 -2.31
CA THR A 31 -10.90 16.74 -3.04
C THR A 31 -11.83 17.84 -2.51
N GLU A 32 -11.31 18.73 -1.66
CA GLU A 32 -12.07 19.86 -1.15
C GLU A 32 -12.43 20.82 -2.30
N GLY A 33 -13.70 21.21 -2.38
CA GLY A 33 -14.22 22.10 -3.42
C GLY A 33 -14.54 21.41 -4.77
N PHE A 34 -14.35 20.10 -4.90
CA PHE A 34 -14.69 19.37 -6.12
C PHE A 34 -16.17 18.96 -6.11
N ASP A 35 -16.78 18.88 -7.28
CA ASP A 35 -18.13 18.37 -7.41
C ASP A 35 -18.22 16.89 -6.97
N PRO A 36 -19.37 16.44 -6.43
CA PRO A 36 -19.54 15.06 -5.95
C PRO A 36 -19.26 13.99 -7.00
N VAL A 37 -19.47 14.32 -8.27
CA VAL A 37 -19.22 13.42 -9.41
C VAL A 37 -17.71 13.23 -9.60
N ASP A 38 -16.95 14.30 -9.66
CA ASP A 38 -15.49 14.26 -9.85
C ASP A 38 -14.81 13.59 -8.67
N ARG A 39 -15.26 13.89 -7.45
CA ARG A 39 -14.80 13.24 -6.22
C ARG A 39 -14.97 11.72 -6.29
N ARG A 40 -16.12 11.23 -6.78
CA ARG A 40 -16.36 9.79 -6.97
C ARG A 40 -15.45 9.19 -8.05
N VAL A 41 -15.19 9.90 -9.14
CA VAL A 41 -14.27 9.44 -10.20
C VAL A 41 -12.85 9.27 -9.65
N ILE A 42 -12.36 10.24 -8.87
CA ILE A 42 -11.04 10.18 -8.24
C ILE A 42 -10.94 8.97 -7.31
N MET A 43 -11.96 8.74 -6.46
CA MET A 43 -11.99 7.59 -5.56
C MET A 43 -11.92 6.25 -6.32
N HIS A 44 -12.70 6.09 -7.40
CA HIS A 44 -12.68 4.85 -8.19
C HIS A 44 -11.33 4.64 -8.86
N ARG A 45 -10.71 5.71 -9.40
CA ARG A 45 -9.37 5.63 -9.98
C ARG A 45 -8.33 5.22 -8.94
N ALA A 46 -8.36 5.82 -7.75
CA ALA A 46 -7.44 5.49 -6.66
C ALA A 46 -7.56 4.01 -6.25
N VAL A 47 -8.79 3.53 -6.03
CA VAL A 47 -9.04 2.13 -5.67
C VAL A 47 -8.63 1.17 -6.80
N MET A 48 -8.91 1.53 -8.05
CA MET A 48 -8.52 0.72 -9.21
C MET A 48 -7.00 0.61 -9.35
N VAL A 49 -6.28 1.74 -9.25
CA VAL A 49 -4.82 1.76 -9.31
C VAL A 49 -4.22 0.94 -8.17
N LEU A 50 -4.70 1.15 -6.93
CA LEU A 50 -4.27 0.36 -5.78
C LEU A 50 -4.50 -1.14 -6.00
N GLY A 51 -5.71 -1.53 -6.43
CA GLY A 51 -6.05 -2.92 -6.69
C GLY A 51 -5.17 -3.55 -7.77
N VAL A 52 -4.90 -2.83 -8.87
CA VAL A 52 -4.03 -3.29 -9.95
C VAL A 52 -2.59 -3.45 -9.46
N VAL A 53 -2.05 -2.48 -8.72
CA VAL A 53 -0.70 -2.57 -8.17
C VAL A 53 -0.57 -3.74 -7.21
N LEU A 54 -1.52 -3.92 -6.29
CA LEU A 54 -1.51 -5.05 -5.36
C LEU A 54 -1.62 -6.39 -6.09
N ALA A 55 -2.50 -6.51 -7.09
CA ALA A 55 -2.64 -7.73 -7.88
C ALA A 55 -1.35 -8.04 -8.67
N LEU A 56 -0.73 -7.02 -9.28
CA LEU A 56 0.53 -7.16 -9.99
C LEU A 56 1.65 -7.64 -9.05
N PHE A 57 1.81 -7.04 -7.88
CA PHE A 57 2.81 -7.48 -6.90
C PHE A 57 2.51 -8.87 -6.34
N ALA A 58 1.25 -9.21 -6.10
CA ALA A 58 0.86 -10.55 -5.64
C ALA A 58 1.21 -11.65 -6.66
N LEU A 59 1.05 -11.36 -7.96
CA LEU A 59 1.33 -12.31 -9.03
C LEU A 59 2.82 -12.32 -9.45
N ALA A 60 3.42 -11.14 -9.56
CA ALA A 60 4.75 -10.94 -10.14
C ALA A 60 5.86 -10.81 -9.09
N GLY A 61 5.56 -10.56 -7.81
CA GLY A 61 6.54 -10.22 -6.78
C GLY A 61 7.65 -11.27 -6.63
N ARG A 62 7.31 -12.56 -6.62
CA ARG A 62 8.31 -13.64 -6.56
C ARG A 62 9.27 -13.64 -7.76
N TYR A 63 8.76 -13.31 -8.94
CA TYR A 63 9.54 -13.27 -10.18
C TYR A 63 10.43 -12.04 -10.22
N LEU A 64 9.91 -10.91 -9.73
CA LEU A 64 10.66 -9.67 -9.59
C LEU A 64 11.86 -9.87 -8.66
N PHE A 65 11.63 -10.45 -7.47
CA PHE A 65 12.71 -10.74 -6.52
C PHE A 65 13.74 -11.73 -7.07
N ALA A 66 13.29 -12.80 -7.74
CA ALA A 66 14.18 -13.76 -8.36
C ALA A 66 15.04 -13.14 -9.49
N ALA A 67 14.47 -12.24 -10.30
CA ALA A 67 15.20 -11.57 -11.39
C ALA A 67 16.33 -10.65 -10.90
N PHE A 68 16.14 -9.99 -9.75
CA PHE A 68 17.16 -9.13 -9.13
C PHE A 68 18.11 -9.89 -8.18
N GLY A 69 17.90 -11.20 -7.97
CA GLY A 69 18.66 -11.97 -6.99
C GLY A 69 18.39 -11.55 -5.54
N PHE A 70 17.25 -10.91 -5.28
CA PHE A 70 16.85 -10.44 -3.96
C PHE A 70 15.99 -11.46 -3.24
N THR A 71 16.11 -11.48 -1.91
CA THR A 71 15.21 -12.22 -1.04
C THR A 71 14.10 -11.31 -0.55
N LEU A 72 12.97 -11.89 -0.14
CA LEU A 72 11.90 -11.12 0.51
C LEU A 72 12.42 -10.38 1.74
N TYR A 73 13.31 -11.01 2.52
CA TYR A 73 13.96 -10.40 3.68
C TYR A 73 14.76 -9.13 3.31
N SER A 74 15.50 -9.15 2.20
CA SER A 74 16.24 -7.98 1.72
C SER A 74 15.30 -6.81 1.41
N PHE A 75 14.13 -7.10 0.83
CA PHE A 75 13.12 -6.10 0.53
C PHE A 75 12.46 -5.53 1.80
N GLU A 76 12.15 -6.37 2.78
CA GLU A 76 11.61 -5.94 4.08
C GLU A 76 12.57 -4.99 4.81
N VAL A 77 13.88 -5.30 4.83
CA VAL A 77 14.90 -4.43 5.44
C VAL A 77 15.01 -3.10 4.70
N ALA A 78 15.08 -3.13 3.36
CA ALA A 78 15.16 -1.91 2.56
C ALA A 78 13.90 -1.04 2.73
N GLY A 79 12.72 -1.65 2.76
CA GLY A 79 11.45 -0.98 3.03
C GLY A 79 11.43 -0.33 4.41
N GLY A 80 11.91 -1.02 5.44
CA GLY A 80 12.04 -0.47 6.80
C GLY A 80 12.96 0.74 6.86
N ILE A 81 14.12 0.68 6.18
CA ILE A 81 15.05 1.82 6.07
C ILE A 81 14.38 2.98 5.33
N LEU A 82 13.68 2.71 4.22
CA LEU A 82 12.95 3.74 3.47
C LEU A 82 11.88 4.42 4.32
N LEU A 83 11.07 3.65 5.06
CA LEU A 83 10.05 4.19 5.96
C LEU A 83 10.67 5.05 7.06
N PHE A 84 11.80 4.62 7.62
CA PHE A 84 12.55 5.41 8.60
C PHE A 84 13.04 6.74 8.00
N LEU A 85 13.58 6.71 6.79
CA LEU A 85 14.05 7.91 6.10
C LEU A 85 12.90 8.87 5.78
N VAL A 86 11.76 8.37 5.27
CA VAL A 86 10.57 9.19 5.02
C VAL A 86 10.05 9.81 6.31
N ALA A 87 9.99 9.03 7.41
CA ALA A 87 9.56 9.55 8.70
C ALA A 87 10.50 10.63 9.25
N TYR A 88 11.82 10.48 9.05
CA TYR A 88 12.81 11.50 9.42
C TYR A 88 12.66 12.79 8.60
N ASP A 89 12.47 12.65 7.28
CA ASP A 89 12.25 13.77 6.35
C ASP A 89 10.98 14.55 6.67
N MET A 90 9.94 13.90 7.18
CA MET A 90 8.72 14.59 7.64
C MET A 90 8.91 15.43 8.91
N LEU A 91 9.93 15.14 9.73
CA LEU A 91 10.18 15.83 11.00
C LEU A 91 11.11 17.05 10.87
N HIS A 92 11.98 17.06 9.86
CA HIS A 92 13.01 18.09 9.67
C HIS A 92 12.69 18.98 8.47
#